data_AF-A0YHG6-F1
#
_entry.id   AF-A0YHG6-F1
#
_cell.length_a   1.000
_cell.length_b   1.000
_cell.length_c   1.000
_cell.angle_alpha   90.00
_cell.angle_beta   90.00
_cell.angle_gamma   90.00
#
_symmetry.space_group_name_H-M   'P 1'
#
loop_
_entity.id
_entity.type
_entity.pdbx_description
1 polymer ?
#
loop_
_entity_poly.entity_id
_entity_poly.type
_entity_poly.pdbx_seq_one_letter_code
_entity_poly.pdbx_strand_id
1 'polypeptide(L)'
;MTIRFFVFLSITLSFSAGVFSQELIPLPYDKTDQISWVGDEKAYFSSIWQTEVVTNVSVPTMTLFRAKKGTANGTAVIIAPGGGLYGLSIKSEGDDVARWLSEKGITAFVLRYRLVPTGEDGVKELGQVGKKVI
;
A
#
# COMPACT_ATOMS: atom_id res chain seq x y z
N MET A 1 10.67 2.50 -67.36
CA MET A 1 11.53 3.30 -66.47
C MET A 1 10.59 4.27 -65.78
N THR A 2 10.18 4.17 -64.51
CA THR A 2 10.86 3.79 -63.24
C THR A 2 9.75 3.56 -62.19
N ILE A 3 9.56 2.34 -61.70
CA ILE A 3 9.90 1.89 -60.32
C ILE A 3 8.99 2.45 -59.20
N ARG A 4 8.00 1.63 -58.81
CA ARG A 4 7.56 1.25 -57.46
C ARG A 4 7.93 2.20 -56.30
N PHE A 5 6.96 2.94 -55.78
CA PHE A 5 7.01 3.48 -54.41
C PHE A 5 6.21 2.60 -53.45
N PHE A 6 6.94 1.66 -52.85
CA PHE A 6 6.81 1.10 -51.52
C PHE A 6 5.46 1.24 -50.78
N VAL A 7 4.74 0.12 -50.71
CA VAL A 7 3.79 -0.22 -49.65
C VAL A 7 4.57 -0.38 -48.35
N PHE A 8 4.53 0.61 -47.46
CA PHE A 8 4.97 0.47 -46.07
C PHE A 8 4.10 1.37 -45.19
N LEU A 9 2.91 0.87 -44.80
CA LEU A 9 2.23 1.38 -43.62
C LEU A 9 2.25 0.29 -42.57
N SER A 10 3.09 0.56 -41.58
CA SER A 10 3.54 -0.29 -40.49
C SER A 10 2.38 -0.90 -39.70
N ILE A 11 2.45 -2.20 -39.44
CA ILE A 11 1.61 -2.89 -38.47
C ILE A 11 2.04 -2.41 -37.07
N THR A 12 1.31 -1.46 -36.49
CA THR A 12 1.42 -1.16 -35.06
C THR A 12 0.73 -2.27 -34.27
N LEU A 13 1.52 -3.26 -33.86
CA LEU A 13 1.09 -4.32 -32.94
C LEU A 13 0.98 -3.70 -31.53
N SER A 14 -0.24 -3.34 -31.12
CA SER A 14 -0.53 -2.91 -29.76
C SER A 14 -0.31 -4.07 -28.78
N PHE A 15 0.88 -4.16 -28.20
CA PHE A 15 1.15 -5.10 -27.11
C PHE A 15 0.56 -4.52 -25.82
N SER A 16 -0.72 -4.79 -25.55
CA SER A 16 -1.34 -4.48 -24.27
C SER A 16 -0.83 -5.47 -23.22
N ALA A 17 0.30 -5.16 -22.58
CA ALA A 17 0.68 -5.84 -21.36
C ALA A 17 -0.37 -5.50 -20.29
N GLY A 18 -1.05 -6.51 -19.76
CA GLY A 18 -2.01 -6.33 -18.67
C GLY A 18 -1.29 -5.78 -17.44
N VAL A 19 -1.60 -4.54 -17.08
CA VAL A 19 -1.14 -3.94 -15.82
C VAL A 19 -1.96 -4.59 -14.69
N PHE A 20 -1.35 -5.54 -13.98
CA PHE A 20 -1.94 -6.07 -12.75
C PHE A 20 -1.64 -5.11 -11.60
N SER A 21 -2.62 -4.31 -11.20
CA SER A 21 -2.58 -3.61 -9.92
C SER A 21 -2.84 -4.59 -8.78
N GLN A 22 -2.28 -4.33 -7.59
CA GLN A 22 -2.65 -5.08 -6.39
C GLN A 22 -4.13 -4.86 -6.10
N GLU A 23 -4.81 -5.91 -5.66
CA GLU A 23 -6.22 -5.84 -5.33
C GLU A 23 -6.39 -5.20 -3.95
N LEU A 24 -7.17 -4.12 -3.90
CA LEU A 24 -7.52 -3.41 -2.68
C LEU A 24 -8.91 -3.87 -2.21
N ILE A 25 -8.98 -4.41 -1.01
CA ILE A 25 -10.18 -4.97 -0.40
C ILE A 25 -10.68 -3.97 0.66
N PRO A 26 -11.86 -3.34 0.47
CA PRO A 26 -12.46 -2.49 1.51
C PRO A 26 -12.92 -3.37 2.69
N LEU A 27 -12.71 -2.89 3.91
CA LEU A 27 -13.17 -3.58 5.11
C LEU A 27 -14.45 -2.95 5.67
N PRO A 28 -15.36 -3.74 6.27
CA PRO A 28 -16.48 -3.18 7.02
C PRO A 28 -15.96 -2.40 8.24
N TYR A 29 -16.59 -1.26 8.54
CA TYR A 29 -16.27 -0.45 9.71
C TYR A 29 -17.48 0.39 10.13
N ASP A 30 -17.57 0.65 11.44
CA ASP A 30 -18.54 1.58 11.99
C ASP A 30 -17.97 2.99 12.05
N LYS A 31 -18.81 3.95 11.67
CA LYS A 31 -18.55 5.38 11.93
C LYS A 31 -18.81 5.65 13.41
N THR A 32 -17.99 6.51 14.00
CA THR A 32 -18.15 6.96 15.38
C THR A 32 -18.30 8.48 15.39
N ASP A 33 -19.27 8.98 16.16
CA ASP A 33 -19.48 10.41 16.34
C ASP A 33 -18.45 11.03 17.31
N GLN A 34 -17.71 10.20 18.05
CA GLN A 34 -16.75 10.65 19.06
C GLN A 34 -15.40 11.07 18.47
N ILE A 35 -15.06 10.58 17.28
CA ILE A 35 -13.76 10.81 16.63
C ILE A 35 -14.02 11.25 15.21
N SER A 36 -13.56 12.46 14.88
CA SER A 36 -13.55 12.97 13.52
C SER A 36 -12.12 12.96 12.98
N TRP A 37 -11.91 12.25 11.87
CA TRP A 37 -10.70 12.42 11.07
C TRP A 37 -10.84 13.70 10.26
N VAL A 38 -9.93 14.65 10.47
CA VAL A 38 -9.88 15.90 9.71
C VAL A 38 -8.80 15.75 8.65
N GLY A 39 -9.16 16.04 7.40
CA GLY A 39 -8.28 15.79 6.24
C GLY A 39 -8.31 14.35 5.75
N ASP A 40 -7.63 14.12 4.63
CA ASP A 40 -7.58 12.81 3.96
C ASP A 40 -6.48 11.91 4.54
N GLU A 41 -6.53 10.61 4.19
CA GLU A 41 -5.40 9.69 4.33
C GLU A 41 -4.20 10.23 3.55
N LYS A 42 -3.00 10.18 4.15
CA LYS A 42 -1.78 10.69 3.53
C LYS A 42 -0.74 9.59 3.38
N ALA A 43 -0.24 9.41 2.15
CA ALA A 43 0.89 8.54 1.85
C ALA A 43 2.12 9.39 1.45
N TYR A 44 3.26 9.17 2.12
CA TYR A 44 4.49 9.94 1.87
C TYR A 44 5.74 9.20 2.33
N PHE A 45 6.92 9.64 1.90
CA PHE A 45 8.19 9.16 2.43
C PHE A 45 8.54 9.87 3.74
N SER A 46 8.65 9.13 4.85
CA SER A 46 9.08 9.67 6.14
C SER A 46 10.59 9.76 6.20
N SER A 47 11.14 10.96 6.37
CA SER A 47 12.57 11.16 6.63
C SER A 47 12.98 10.72 8.04
N ILE A 48 12.02 10.56 8.97
CA ILE A 48 12.28 10.10 10.34
C ILE A 48 12.44 8.57 10.36
N TRP A 49 11.57 7.85 9.64
CA TRP A 49 11.58 6.39 9.58
C TRP A 49 12.29 5.82 8.35
N GLN A 50 12.72 6.67 7.41
CA GLN A 50 13.40 6.31 6.17
C GLN A 50 12.63 5.26 5.35
N THR A 51 11.30 5.40 5.29
CA THR A 51 10.41 4.49 4.57
C THR A 51 9.12 5.21 4.17
N GLU A 52 8.37 4.65 3.22
CA GLU A 52 7.03 5.16 2.90
C GLU A 52 6.06 4.78 4.01
N VAL A 53 5.23 5.75 4.38
CA VAL A 53 4.25 5.63 5.45
C VAL A 53 2.88 6.05 4.97
N VAL A 54 1.86 5.55 5.64
CA VAL A 54 0.48 6.05 5.52
C VAL A 54 0.03 6.58 6.87
N THR A 55 -0.60 7.74 6.90
CA THR A 55 -1.12 8.39 8.13
C THR A 55 -2.57 8.80 7.95
N ASN A 56 -3.24 9.14 9.06
CA ASN A 56 -4.63 9.63 9.06
C ASN A 56 -5.66 8.69 8.40
N VAL A 57 -5.44 7.37 8.48
CA VAL A 57 -6.36 6.37 7.91
C VAL A 57 -7.66 6.38 8.69
N SER A 58 -8.77 6.70 8.01
CA SER A 58 -10.12 6.68 8.57
C SER A 58 -10.97 5.50 8.05
N VAL A 59 -10.70 5.07 6.82
CA VAL A 59 -11.38 3.97 6.14
C VAL A 59 -10.43 2.76 6.04
N PRO A 60 -10.69 1.67 6.78
CA PRO A 60 -9.78 0.53 6.78
C PRO A 60 -9.87 -0.27 5.46
N THR A 61 -8.73 -0.75 4.98
CA THR A 61 -8.58 -1.53 3.75
C THR A 61 -7.52 -2.62 3.90
N MET A 62 -7.52 -3.62 3.01
CA MET A 62 -6.42 -4.58 2.89
C MET A 62 -5.92 -4.66 1.46
N THR A 63 -4.60 -4.65 1.27
CA THR A 63 -3.99 -4.91 -0.04
C THR A 63 -3.59 -6.37 -0.16
N LEU A 64 -4.05 -7.05 -1.20
CA LEU A 64 -3.76 -8.47 -1.45
C LEU A 64 -2.45 -8.64 -2.25
N PHE A 65 -1.54 -9.42 -1.66
CA PHE A 65 -0.34 -9.98 -2.28
C PHE A 65 -0.53 -11.50 -2.44
N ARG A 66 -0.96 -11.90 -3.64
CA ARG A 66 -1.12 -13.33 -3.97
C ARG A 66 0.22 -14.05 -3.88
N ALA A 67 0.22 -15.29 -3.39
CA ALA A 67 1.38 -16.17 -3.49
C ALA A 67 1.86 -16.27 -4.94
N LYS A 68 3.19 -16.35 -5.15
CA LYS A 68 3.77 -16.50 -6.48
C LYS A 68 3.18 -17.73 -7.18
N LYS A 69 2.79 -17.57 -8.45
CA LYS A 69 2.14 -18.62 -9.25
C LYS A 69 2.97 -19.92 -9.21
N GLY A 70 2.31 -21.03 -8.91
CA GLY A 70 2.94 -22.35 -8.82
C GLY A 70 3.69 -22.64 -7.51
N THR A 71 3.73 -21.69 -6.56
CA THR A 71 4.38 -21.87 -5.25
C THR A 71 3.38 -21.89 -4.09
N ALA A 72 2.10 -21.64 -4.36
CA ALA A 72 1.07 -21.50 -3.34
C ALA A 72 1.00 -22.74 -2.44
N ASN A 73 1.21 -22.54 -1.13
CA ASN A 73 1.25 -23.60 -0.13
C ASN A 73 -0.04 -23.69 0.71
N GLY A 74 -1.07 -22.91 0.37
CA GLY A 74 -2.35 -22.85 1.08
C GLY A 74 -2.38 -21.96 2.32
N THR A 75 -1.25 -21.37 2.73
CA THR A 75 -1.18 -20.47 3.89
C THR A 75 -1.53 -19.04 3.52
N ALA A 76 -2.22 -18.34 4.42
CA ALA A 76 -2.47 -16.91 4.33
C ALA A 76 -2.05 -16.17 5.61
N VAL A 77 -1.57 -14.94 5.47
CA VAL A 77 -1.12 -14.08 6.58
C VAL A 77 -1.68 -12.68 6.44
N ILE A 78 -2.16 -12.10 7.54
CA ILE A 78 -2.49 -10.68 7.65
C ILE A 78 -1.31 -9.96 8.30
N ILE A 79 -0.78 -8.94 7.62
CA ILE A 79 0.29 -8.09 8.10
C ILE A 79 -0.34 -6.78 8.59
N ALA A 80 -0.10 -6.42 9.84
CA ALA A 80 -0.46 -5.14 10.42
C ALA A 80 0.82 -4.32 10.63
N PRO A 81 1.14 -3.35 9.74
CA PRO A 81 2.32 -2.50 9.90
C PRO A 81 2.29 -1.74 11.23
N GLY A 82 3.44 -1.55 11.86
CA GLY A 82 3.59 -0.74 13.06
C GLY A 82 3.53 0.77 12.79
N GLY A 83 3.89 1.55 13.80
CA GLY A 83 3.90 3.02 13.76
C GLY A 83 3.06 3.71 14.86
N GLY A 84 2.77 2.99 15.94
CA GLY A 84 2.24 3.57 17.18
C GLY A 84 0.83 4.16 17.06
N LEU A 85 0.04 3.73 16.08
CA LEU A 85 -1.28 4.28 15.72
C LEU A 85 -1.26 5.69 15.08
N TYR A 86 -0.10 6.31 14.89
CA TYR A 86 0.03 7.62 14.22
C TYR A 86 0.46 7.49 12.76
N GLY A 87 1.03 6.35 12.39
CA GLY A 87 1.35 6.00 11.02
C GLY A 87 1.38 4.50 10.85
N LEU A 88 1.38 4.08 9.59
CA LEU A 88 1.68 2.73 9.15
C LEU A 88 3.03 2.78 8.47
N SER A 89 4.00 1.98 8.92
CA SER A 89 5.25 1.74 8.20
C SER A 89 4.99 0.88 6.95
N ILE A 90 4.19 1.42 6.01
CA ILE A 90 3.45 0.63 5.01
C ILE A 90 4.39 -0.11 4.07
N LYS A 91 5.54 0.47 3.75
CA LYS A 91 6.48 -0.12 2.80
C LYS A 91 7.36 -1.18 3.46
N SER A 92 8.12 -0.81 4.50
CA SER A 92 9.11 -1.71 5.10
C SER A 92 8.49 -2.84 5.92
N GLU A 93 7.43 -2.57 6.68
CA GLU A 93 6.79 -3.56 7.56
C GLU A 93 5.54 -4.17 6.92
N GLY A 94 4.98 -3.53 5.90
CA GLY A 94 3.84 -4.02 5.12
C GLY A 94 4.28 -4.68 3.82
N ASP A 95 4.38 -3.89 2.76
CA ASP A 95 4.52 -4.37 1.38
C ASP A 95 5.77 -5.21 1.13
N ASP A 96 6.92 -4.86 1.72
CA ASP A 96 8.16 -5.62 1.59
C ASP A 96 8.06 -6.99 2.25
N VAL A 97 7.44 -7.04 3.44
CA VAL A 97 7.14 -8.30 4.13
C VAL A 97 6.15 -9.13 3.32
N ALA A 98 5.11 -8.51 2.76
CA ALA A 98 4.10 -9.18 1.96
C ALA A 98 4.67 -9.79 0.68
N ARG A 99 5.56 -9.05 -0.01
CA ARG A 99 6.31 -9.57 -1.17
C ARG A 99 7.19 -10.76 -0.79
N TRP A 100 7.94 -10.64 0.30
CA TRP A 100 8.80 -11.72 0.78
C TRP A 100 8.01 -12.99 1.13
N LEU A 101 6.84 -12.86 1.78
CA LEU A 101 5.94 -13.99 2.04
C LEU A 101 5.36 -14.57 0.76
N SER A 102 4.94 -13.72 -0.19
CA SER A 102 4.41 -14.13 -1.50
C SER A 102 5.40 -14.99 -2.29
N GLU A 103 6.68 -14.62 -2.27
CA GLU A 103 7.76 -15.40 -2.90
C GLU A 103 7.94 -16.79 -2.29
N LYS A 104 7.52 -16.98 -1.03
CA LYS A 104 7.56 -18.25 -0.30
C LYS A 104 6.27 -19.06 -0.41
N GLY A 105 5.37 -18.67 -1.30
CA GLY A 105 4.13 -19.39 -1.53
C GLY A 105 3.00 -19.05 -0.56
N ILE A 106 3.16 -17.99 0.24
CA ILE A 106 2.17 -17.55 1.24
C ILE A 106 1.38 -16.39 0.65
N THR A 107 0.05 -16.43 0.71
CA THR A 107 -0.76 -15.26 0.34
C THR A 107 -0.76 -14.27 1.50
N ALA A 108 -0.38 -13.02 1.24
CA ALA A 108 -0.29 -12.00 2.28
C ALA A 108 -1.32 -10.88 2.04
N PHE A 109 -1.84 -10.32 3.12
CA PHE A 109 -2.74 -9.17 3.11
C PHE A 109 -2.15 -8.07 3.99
N VAL A 110 -1.86 -6.90 3.41
CA VAL A 110 -1.36 -5.75 4.18
C VAL A 110 -2.54 -4.92 4.65
N LEU A 111 -2.76 -4.87 5.96
CA LEU A 111 -3.86 -4.15 6.59
C LEU A 111 -3.52 -2.66 6.74
N ARG A 112 -4.36 -1.80 6.17
CA ARG A 112 -4.46 -0.40 6.57
C ARG A 112 -5.59 -0.28 7.59
N TYR A 113 -5.23 -0.19 8.86
CA TYR A 113 -6.18 -0.02 9.95
C TYR A 113 -6.34 1.45 10.31
N ARG A 114 -7.44 1.79 11.02
CA ARG A 114 -7.72 3.16 11.44
C ARG A 114 -6.62 3.67 12.38
N LEU A 115 -6.12 4.86 12.10
CA LEU A 115 -5.12 5.54 12.90
C LEU A 115 -5.76 6.64 13.75
N VAL A 116 -5.03 7.17 14.72
CA VAL A 116 -5.45 8.41 15.37
C VAL A 116 -5.50 9.53 14.32
N PRO A 117 -6.46 10.47 14.41
CA PRO A 117 -6.46 11.64 13.54
C PRO A 117 -5.14 12.42 13.70
N THR A 118 -4.47 12.69 12.59
CA THR A 118 -3.20 13.43 12.54
C THR A 118 -3.27 14.54 11.52
N GLY A 119 -2.43 15.56 11.67
CA GLY A 119 -2.35 16.70 10.74
C GLY A 119 -1.52 16.41 9.49
N GLU A 120 -0.42 17.13 9.32
CA GLU A 120 0.43 17.02 8.14
C GLU A 120 1.39 15.83 8.17
N ASP A 121 1.85 15.46 9.36
CA ASP A 121 2.89 14.43 9.51
C ASP A 121 2.68 13.68 10.83
N GLY A 122 1.92 12.58 10.76
CA GLY A 122 1.62 11.74 11.92
C GLY A 122 2.90 11.16 12.56
N VAL A 123 3.92 10.87 11.76
CA VAL A 123 5.21 10.36 12.26
C VAL A 123 5.92 11.39 13.14
N LYS A 124 5.95 12.65 12.69
CA LYS A 124 6.51 13.75 13.48
C LYS A 124 5.69 14.02 14.74
N GLU A 125 4.36 13.96 14.64
CA GLU A 125 3.44 14.13 15.77
C GLU A 125 3.66 13.07 16.86
N LEU A 126 3.83 11.79 16.48
CA LEU A 126 4.19 10.72 17.42
C LEU A 126 5.46 11.06 18.21
N GLY A 127 6.49 11.53 17.52
CA GLY A 127 7.75 11.93 18.15
C GLY A 127 7.59 13.09 19.14
N GLN A 128 6.63 13.99 18.91
CA GLN A 128 6.31 15.10 19.83
C GLN A 128 5.53 14.62 21.05
N VAL A 129 4.59 13.69 20.87
CA VAL A 129 3.85 13.09 21.97
C VAL A 129 4.80 12.33 22.89
N GLY A 130 5.70 11.51 22.32
CA GLY A 130 6.70 10.78 23.11
C GLY A 130 7.55 11.71 23.99
N LYS A 131 8.00 12.86 23.46
CA LYS A 131 8.77 13.87 24.20
C LYS A 131 8.03 14.56 25.34
N LYS A 132 6.69 14.51 25.37
CA LYS A 132 5.90 15.12 26.45
C LYS A 132 5.69 14.17 27.63
N VAL A 133 5.98 12.89 27.45
CA VAL A 133 5.72 11.83 28.44
C VAL A 133 7.01 11.35 29.13
N ILE A 134 8.18 11.78 28.61
CA ILE A 134 9.52 11.46 29.16
C ILE A 134 10.19 12.70 29.76
#